data_AF-A0A7V8WA61-F1
#
_entry.id   AF-A0A7V8WA61-F1
#
_cell.length_a   1.000
_cell.length_b   1.000
_cell.length_c   1.000
_cell.angle_alpha   90.00
_cell.angle_beta   90.00
_cell.angle_gamma   90.00
#
_symmetry.space_group_name_H-M   'P 1'
#
loop_
_entity.id
_entity.type
_entity.pdbx_description
1 polymer ?
#
loop_
_entity_poly.entity_id
_entity_poly.type
_entity_poly.pdbx_seq_one_letter_code
_entity_poly.pdbx_strand_id
1 'polypeptide(L)'
;MAERMGTRLTAALDPRRPIHRDRFNEYFVFVLSSVGAAIVVPVTLLIVFAFVGEPGVLVFLAASILLELGLIFGLGRPQMQRHERIGWALLWGTAAAVLGLCFYYLVVDNLV
;
A
#
# COMPACT_ATOMS: atom_id res chain seq x y z
N MET A 1 16.08 5.49 31.59
CA MET A 1 14.84 5.25 30.80
C MET A 1 15.10 5.36 29.29
N ALA A 2 15.85 6.36 28.82
CA ALA A 2 16.28 6.49 27.42
C ALA A 2 17.08 5.27 26.87
N GLU A 3 17.92 4.68 27.72
CA GLU A 3 18.79 3.55 27.34
C GLU A 3 18.01 2.29 26.90
N ARG A 4 16.84 2.01 27.52
CA ARG A 4 15.96 0.88 27.14
C ARG A 4 15.23 1.10 25.81
N MET A 5 15.04 2.35 25.40
CA MET A 5 14.34 2.68 24.16
C MET A 5 15.26 2.53 22.96
N GLY A 6 16.54 2.92 23.11
CA GLY A 6 17.57 2.69 22.09
C GLY A 6 17.80 1.20 21.79
N THR A 7 17.84 0.34 22.82
CA THR A 7 18.02 -1.11 22.63
C THR A 7 16.82 -1.80 21.96
N ARG A 8 15.60 -1.26 22.13
CA ARG A 8 14.41 -1.78 21.45
C ARG A 8 14.37 -1.37 19.99
N LEU A 9 14.72 -0.11 19.69
CA LEU A 9 14.80 0.38 18.31
C LEU A 9 15.89 -0.35 17.53
N THR A 10 17.07 -0.60 18.12
CA THR A 10 18.12 -1.38 17.46
C THR A 10 17.77 -2.87 17.33
N ALA A 11 17.05 -3.44 18.30
CA ALA A 11 16.54 -4.81 18.18
C ALA A 11 15.43 -4.96 17.13
N ALA A 12 14.67 -3.90 16.85
CA ALA A 12 13.69 -3.86 15.75
C ALA A 12 14.33 -3.70 14.36
N LEU A 13 15.60 -3.29 14.32
CA LEU A 13 16.39 -3.21 13.09
C LEU A 13 17.29 -4.44 12.88
N ASP A 14 17.29 -5.41 13.79
CA ASP A 14 18.05 -6.65 13.66
C ASP A 14 17.29 -7.65 12.76
N PRO A 15 17.77 -7.92 11.53
CA PRO A 15 17.09 -8.81 10.59
C PRO A 15 17.05 -10.28 11.03
N ARG A 16 17.79 -10.65 12.09
CA ARG A 16 17.86 -12.03 12.60
C ARG A 16 16.84 -12.32 13.68
N ARG A 17 16.17 -11.30 14.22
CA ARG A 17 15.10 -11.48 15.20
C ARG A 17 13.75 -11.40 14.48
N PRO A 18 12.97 -12.50 14.43
CA PRO A 18 11.63 -12.45 13.84
C PRO A 18 10.74 -11.59 14.73
N ILE A 19 10.45 -10.37 14.29
CA ILE A 19 9.57 -9.44 14.99
C ILE A 19 8.13 -9.85 14.69
N HIS A 20 7.65 -10.90 15.35
CA HIS A 20 6.39 -11.55 14.99
C HIS A 20 5.13 -10.77 15.41
N ARG A 21 5.27 -9.53 15.90
CA ARG A 21 4.18 -8.63 16.33
C ARG A 21 4.69 -7.23 16.71
N ASP A 22 5.33 -6.52 15.79
CA ASP A 22 5.62 -5.10 16.06
C ASP A 22 4.40 -4.25 15.72
N ARG A 23 3.84 -3.57 16.72
CA ARG A 23 2.84 -2.52 16.46
C ARG A 23 3.41 -1.47 15.50
N PHE A 24 4.72 -1.23 15.54
CA PHE A 24 5.38 -0.33 14.61
C PHE A 24 5.23 -0.78 13.15
N ASN A 25 5.39 -2.07 12.86
CA ASN A 25 5.24 -2.62 11.50
C ASN A 25 3.81 -2.49 11.00
N GLU A 26 2.82 -2.74 11.86
CA GLU A 26 1.40 -2.53 11.51
C GLU A 26 1.09 -1.05 11.22
N TYR A 27 1.55 -0.12 12.07
CA TYR A 27 1.37 1.31 11.85
C TYR A 27 2.09 1.79 10.58
N PHE A 28 3.30 1.29 10.34
CA PHE A 28 4.05 1.63 9.14
C PHE A 28 3.31 1.20 7.88
N VAL A 29 2.85 -0.06 7.81
CA VAL A 29 2.09 -0.58 6.67
C VAL A 29 0.77 0.18 6.52
N PHE A 30 0.09 0.47 7.63
CA PHE A 30 -1.14 1.26 7.61
C PHE A 30 -0.94 2.65 6.98
N VAL A 31 0.07 3.39 7.44
CA VAL A 31 0.36 4.73 6.91
C VAL A 31 0.82 4.65 5.45
N LEU A 32 1.73 3.72 5.16
CA LEU A 32 2.25 3.50 3.82
C LEU A 32 1.11 3.22 2.82
N SER A 33 0.16 2.36 3.18
CA SER A 33 -0.99 2.03 2.33
C SER A 33 -2.06 3.09 2.28
N SER A 34 -2.29 3.82 3.37
CA SER A 34 -3.20 4.97 3.36
C SER A 34 -2.75 5.99 2.32
N VAL A 35 -1.45 6.29 2.32
CA VAL A 35 -0.83 7.21 1.34
C VAL A 35 -0.76 6.58 -0.05
N GLY A 36 -0.45 5.28 -0.10
CA GLY A 36 -0.44 4.45 -1.30
C GLY A 36 -1.76 4.55 -2.07
N ALA A 37 -2.84 4.07 -1.46
CA ALA A 37 -4.15 3.97 -2.07
C ALA A 37 -4.79 5.34 -2.36
N ALA A 38 -4.58 6.35 -1.51
CA ALA A 38 -5.22 7.65 -1.67
C ALA A 38 -4.52 8.57 -2.70
N ILE A 39 -3.19 8.49 -2.80
CA ILE A 39 -2.41 9.47 -3.58
C ILE A 39 -1.45 8.77 -4.53
N VAL A 40 -0.53 7.95 -4.01
CA VAL A 40 0.60 7.45 -4.80
C VAL A 40 0.13 6.61 -5.97
N VAL A 41 -0.75 5.64 -5.73
CA VAL A 41 -1.29 4.73 -6.75
C VAL A 41 -2.09 5.48 -7.82
N PRO A 42 -3.14 6.26 -7.50
CA PRO A 42 -3.94 6.94 -8.52
C PRO A 42 -3.13 7.96 -9.34
N VAL A 43 -2.24 8.72 -8.70
CA VAL A 43 -1.37 9.69 -9.40
C VAL A 43 -0.35 8.97 -10.29
N THR A 44 0.27 7.89 -9.81
CA THR A 44 1.21 7.10 -10.62
C THR A 44 0.52 6.53 -11.85
N LEU A 45 -0.69 5.99 -11.69
CA LEU A 45 -1.46 5.46 -12.81
C LEU A 45 -1.87 6.56 -13.80
N LEU A 46 -2.27 7.73 -13.32
CA LEU A 46 -2.57 8.87 -14.18
C LEU A 46 -1.37 9.24 -15.05
N ILE A 47 -0.17 9.31 -14.47
CA ILE A 47 1.07 9.59 -15.20
C ILE A 47 1.34 8.49 -16.24
N VAL A 48 1.21 7.22 -15.88
CA VAL A 48 1.45 6.10 -16.81
C VAL A 48 0.46 6.15 -17.98
N PHE A 49 -0.83 6.33 -17.70
CA PHE A 49 -1.86 6.37 -18.73
C PHE A 49 -1.83 7.64 -19.58
N ALA A 50 -1.21 8.73 -19.10
CA ALA A 50 -0.90 9.86 -19.96
C ALA A 50 0.04 9.49 -21.13
N PHE A 51 0.88 8.45 -20.98
CA PHE A 51 1.74 7.95 -22.06
C PHE A 51 1.13 6.78 -22.84
N VAL A 52 0.41 5.89 -22.15
CA VAL A 52 -0.13 4.65 -22.75
C VAL A 52 -1.45 4.90 -23.48
N GLY A 53 -2.18 5.96 -23.13
CA GLY A 53 -3.52 6.26 -23.60
C GLY A 53 -4.59 5.94 -22.57
N GLU A 54 -5.85 6.16 -22.96
CA GLU A 54 -7.01 6.12 -22.07
C GLU A 54 -7.24 4.72 -21.50
N PRO A 55 -7.19 4.54 -20.18
CA PRO A 55 -7.50 3.26 -19.56
C PRO A 55 -9.01 3.06 -19.53
N GLY A 56 -9.48 1.84 -19.84
CA GLY A 56 -10.82 1.46 -19.43
C GLY A 56 -10.91 1.34 -17.90
N VAL A 57 -12.10 1.58 -17.32
CA VAL A 57 -12.37 1.50 -15.87
C VAL A 57 -11.78 0.22 -15.25
N LEU A 58 -12.01 -0.94 -15.87
CA LEU A 58 -11.56 -2.23 -15.35
C LEU A 58 -10.03 -2.35 -15.33
N VAL A 59 -9.36 -1.79 -16.33
CA VAL A 59 -7.89 -1.78 -16.41
C VAL A 59 -7.32 -0.89 -15.32
N PHE A 60 -7.88 0.30 -15.15
CA PHE A 60 -7.47 1.23 -14.09
C PHE A 60 -7.67 0.59 -12.70
N LEU A 61 -8.85 0.01 -12.46
CA LEU A 61 -9.18 -0.66 -11.21
C LEU A 61 -8.22 -1.80 -10.88
N ALA A 62 -8.00 -2.72 -11.84
CA ALA A 62 -7.09 -3.83 -11.65
C ALA A 62 -5.66 -3.35 -11.40
N ALA A 63 -5.21 -2.33 -12.12
CA ALA A 63 -3.89 -1.74 -11.94
C ALA A 63 -3.76 -1.07 -10.56
N SER A 64 -4.79 -0.39 -10.06
CA SER A 64 -4.79 0.21 -8.71
C SER A 64 -4.60 -0.86 -7.63
N ILE A 65 -5.33 -1.96 -7.72
CA ILE A 65 -5.22 -3.07 -6.77
C ILE A 65 -3.81 -3.67 -6.83
N LEU A 66 -3.30 -3.98 -8.02
CA LEU A 66 -1.99 -4.62 -8.17
C LEU A 66 -0.84 -3.73 -7.70
N LEU A 67 -0.90 -2.43 -7.98
CA LEU A 67 0.11 -1.48 -7.51
C LEU A 67 0.09 -1.33 -5.99
N GLU A 68 -1.09 -1.21 -5.37
CA GLU A 68 -1.19 -1.12 -3.91
C GLU A 68 -0.67 -2.40 -3.23
N LEU A 69 -1.05 -3.58 -3.73
CA LEU A 69 -0.53 -4.85 -3.22
C LEU A 69 0.98 -4.97 -3.43
N GLY A 70 1.50 -4.48 -4.57
CA GLY A 70 2.94 -4.40 -4.84
C GLY A 70 3.67 -3.46 -3.89
N LEU A 71 3.04 -2.34 -3.53
CA LEU A 71 3.58 -1.35 -2.58
C LEU A 71 3.64 -1.95 -1.17
N ILE A 72 2.59 -2.64 -0.73
CA ILE A 72 2.56 -3.32 0.57
C ILE A 72 3.57 -4.47 0.63
N PHE A 73 3.48 -5.43 -0.30
CA PHE A 73 4.24 -6.67 -0.20
C PHE A 73 5.63 -6.60 -0.80
N GLY A 74 5.86 -5.70 -1.76
CA GLY A 74 7.16 -5.47 -2.38
C GLY A 74 8.02 -4.50 -1.58
N LEU A 75 7.47 -3.33 -1.23
CA LEU A 75 8.20 -2.26 -0.53
C LEU A 75 8.05 -2.39 0.99
N GLY A 76 6.82 -2.47 1.49
CA GLY A 76 6.54 -2.57 2.93
C GLY A 76 7.02 -3.88 3.56
N ARG A 77 7.05 -4.97 2.78
CA ARG A 77 7.48 -6.32 3.18
C ARG A 77 7.01 -6.71 4.59
N PRO A 78 5.69 -6.64 4.87
CA PRO A 78 5.16 -6.84 6.20
C PRO A 78 5.58 -8.20 6.79
N GLN A 79 6.21 -8.12 7.96
CA GLN A 79 6.59 -9.29 8.76
C GLN A 79 5.38 -9.73 9.61
N MET A 80 4.37 -10.33 8.95
CA MET A 80 3.11 -10.77 9.55
C MET A 80 2.87 -12.25 9.32
N GLN A 81 1.98 -12.87 10.12
CA GLN A 81 1.56 -14.25 9.89
C GLN A 81 0.75 -14.35 8.58
N ARG A 82 0.72 -15.54 7.96
CA ARG A 82 0.08 -15.74 6.64
C ARG A 82 -1.38 -15.29 6.59
N HIS A 83 -2.15 -15.53 7.65
CA HIS A 83 -3.58 -15.17 7.69
C HIS A 83 -3.78 -13.67 7.84
N GLU A 84 -2.96 -12.99 8.67
CA GLU A 84 -2.98 -11.53 8.79
C GLU A 84 -2.61 -10.89 7.45
N ARG A 85 -1.61 -11.44 6.75
CA ARG A 85 -1.20 -10.98 5.42
C ARG A 85 -2.35 -10.97 4.42
N ILE A 86 -3.19 -12.01 4.43
CA ILE A 86 -4.38 -12.10 3.59
C ILE A 86 -5.40 -11.03 4.00
N GLY A 87 -5.62 -10.81 5.30
CA GLY A 87 -6.49 -9.74 5.80
C GLY A 87 -6.04 -8.35 5.34
N TRP A 88 -4.75 -8.06 5.43
CA TRP A 88 -4.18 -6.79 4.93
C TRP A 88 -4.26 -6.66 3.41
N ALA A 89 -4.02 -7.75 2.66
CA ALA A 89 -4.18 -7.76 1.21
C ALA A 89 -5.62 -7.45 0.80
N LEU A 90 -6.60 -8.08 1.46
CA LEU A 90 -8.01 -7.84 1.20
C LEU A 90 -8.41 -6.41 1.56
N LEU A 91 -8.05 -5.94 2.76
CA LEU A 91 -8.38 -4.60 3.22
C LEU A 91 -7.88 -3.53 2.25
N TRP A 92 -6.59 -3.56 1.92
CA TRP A 92 -5.99 -2.51 1.10
C TRP A 92 -6.22 -2.71 -0.39
N GLY A 93 -6.35 -3.95 -0.86
CA GLY A 93 -6.83 -4.24 -2.21
C GLY A 93 -8.23 -3.67 -2.42
N THR A 94 -9.16 -3.87 -1.48
CA THR A 94 -10.51 -3.29 -1.56
C THR A 94 -10.48 -1.76 -1.43
N ALA A 95 -9.68 -1.20 -0.51
CA ALA A 95 -9.55 0.26 -0.38
C ALA A 95 -9.00 0.90 -1.67
N ALA A 96 -7.96 0.32 -2.27
CA ALA A 96 -7.42 0.78 -3.55
C ALA A 96 -8.41 0.62 -4.70
N ALA A 97 -9.22 -0.44 -4.69
CA ALA A 97 -10.29 -0.62 -5.67
C ALA A 97 -11.35 0.51 -5.56
N VAL A 98 -11.84 0.78 -4.35
CA VAL A 98 -12.86 1.80 -4.10
C VAL A 98 -12.32 3.20 -4.43
N LEU A 99 -11.15 3.55 -3.88
CA LEU A 99 -10.54 4.87 -4.12
C LEU A 99 -10.11 5.03 -5.58
N GLY A 100 -9.56 3.99 -6.21
CA GLY A 100 -9.22 3.99 -7.63
C GLY A 100 -10.45 4.18 -8.52
N LEU A 101 -11.57 3.53 -8.19
CA LEU A 101 -12.84 3.70 -8.91
C LEU A 101 -13.41 5.12 -8.73
N CYS A 102 -13.39 5.65 -7.51
CA CYS A 102 -13.76 7.05 -7.26
C CYS A 102 -12.87 8.00 -8.06
N PHE A 103 -11.55 7.80 -8.04
CA PHE A 103 -10.60 8.63 -8.78
C PHE A 103 -10.82 8.55 -10.28
N TYR A 104 -11.10 7.36 -10.82
CA TYR A 104 -11.40 7.19 -12.24
C TYR A 104 -12.57 8.08 -12.65
N TYR A 105 -13.72 7.95 -11.99
CA TYR A 105 -14.93 8.68 -12.37
C TYR A 105 -14.88 10.18 -12.03
N LEU A 106 -14.13 10.57 -11.00
CA LEU A 106 -14.00 11.98 -10.63
C LEU A 106 -12.93 12.71 -11.43
N VAL A 107 -11.89 12.03 -11.88
CA VAL A 107 -10.70 12.67 -12.45
C VAL A 107 -10.42 12.16 -13.86
N VAL A 108 -10.21 10.86 -14.04
CA VAL A 108 -9.78 10.29 -15.32
C VAL A 108 -10.86 10.47 -16.40
N ASP A 109 -12.11 10.13 -16.09
CA ASP A 109 -13.25 10.23 -17.00
C ASP A 109 -13.62 11.68 -17.37
N ASN A 110 -13.20 12.66 -16.55
CA ASN A 110 -13.43 14.09 -16.81
C ASN A 110 -12.23 14.80 -17.45
N LEU A 111 -11.08 14.13 -17.56
CA LEU A 111 -9.85 14.67 -18.16
C LEU A 111 -9.73 14.34 -19.66
N VAL A 112 -10.44 13.30 -20.09
CA VAL A 112 -10.57 12.84 -21.48
C VAL A 112 -11.77 13.53 -22.12
#